data_AF-A0A9E3EN66-F1
#
_entry.id   AF-A0A9E3EN66-F1
#
_cell.length_a   1.000
_cell.length_b   1.000
_cell.length_c   1.000
_cell.angle_alpha   90.00
_cell.angle_beta   90.00
_cell.angle_gamma   90.00
#
_symmetry.space_group_name_H-M   'P 1'
#
loop_
_entity.id
_entity.type
_entity.pdbx_description
1 polymer ?
#
loop_
_entity_poly.entity_id
_entity_poly.type
_entity_poly.pdbx_seq_one_letter_code
_entity_poly.pdbx_strand_id
1 'polypeptide(L)'
;MQLSERLEICLLALASRYPDHVVEINEVVLGPQPLGAEGWTAHDMIELLRHTQPVLLDTQADLIINTQESTIYLTEYSAQTPALHVHCRGKLPTLKGNVETRRQALKQPHTVLR
;
A
#
# COMPACT_ATOMS: atom_id res chain seq x y z
N MET A 1 14.50 -7.18 8.10
CA MET A 1 14.88 -6.33 6.97
C MET A 1 14.59 -4.90 7.33
N GLN A 2 15.54 -4.01 7.09
CA GLN A 2 15.36 -2.58 7.23
C GLN A 2 15.96 -1.92 5.98
N LEU A 3 15.25 -0.97 5.40
CA LEU A 3 15.68 -0.23 4.22
C LEU A 3 15.19 1.21 4.35
N SER A 4 16.10 2.17 4.18
CA SER A 4 15.79 3.60 4.19
C SER A 4 16.10 4.16 2.80
N GLU A 5 15.07 4.31 1.99
CA GLU A 5 15.14 4.74 0.59
C GLU A 5 13.83 5.40 0.18
N ARG A 6 13.75 5.89 -1.06
CA ARG A 6 12.47 6.38 -1.60
C ARG A 6 11.38 5.31 -1.56
N LEU A 7 10.12 5.72 -1.33
CA LEU A 7 8.98 4.81 -1.20
C LEU A 7 8.87 3.82 -2.36
N GLU A 8 9.08 4.25 -3.60
CA GLU A 8 9.05 3.36 -4.77
C GLU A 8 10.06 2.21 -4.65
N ILE A 9 11.30 2.51 -4.22
CA ILE A 9 12.35 1.51 -4.02
C ILE A 9 12.00 0.57 -2.88
N CYS A 10 11.44 1.08 -1.79
CA CYS A 10 10.95 0.27 -0.67
C CYS A 10 9.85 -0.71 -1.12
N LEU A 11 8.89 -0.26 -1.92
CA LEU A 11 7.81 -1.10 -2.45
C LEU A 11 8.33 -2.15 -3.45
N LEU A 12 9.28 -1.79 -4.32
CA LEU A 12 9.92 -2.75 -5.24
C LEU A 12 10.73 -3.81 -4.47
N ALA A 13 11.48 -3.41 -3.44
CA ALA A 13 12.21 -4.33 -2.58
C ALA A 13 11.28 -5.28 -1.81
N LEU A 14 10.15 -4.77 -1.33
CA LEU A 14 9.10 -5.56 -0.70
C LEU A 14 8.54 -6.61 -1.67
N ALA A 15 8.17 -6.21 -2.88
CA ALA A 15 7.65 -7.12 -3.90
C ALA A 15 8.64 -8.24 -4.27
N SER A 16 9.93 -7.92 -4.34
CA SER A 16 10.97 -8.90 -4.67
C SER A 16 11.20 -9.92 -3.55
N ARG A 17 11.18 -9.49 -2.29
CA ARG A 17 11.58 -10.34 -1.14
C ARG A 17 10.43 -11.06 -0.47
N TYR A 18 9.22 -10.55 -0.62
CA TYR A 18 8.02 -11.08 0.03
C TYR A 18 6.88 -11.16 -0.98
N PRO A 19 6.90 -12.08 -1.96
CA PRO A 19 5.96 -12.06 -3.09
C PRO A 19 4.48 -12.15 -2.68
N ASP A 20 4.16 -12.83 -1.57
CA ASP A 20 2.79 -13.01 -1.06
C ASP A 20 2.38 -11.93 -0.04
N HIS A 21 3.00 -10.75 -0.06
CA HIS A 21 2.66 -9.67 0.85
C HIS A 21 1.35 -8.97 0.45
N VAL A 22 0.72 -8.34 1.43
CA VAL A 22 -0.38 -7.40 1.22
C VAL A 22 -0.03 -6.07 1.88
N VAL A 23 -0.33 -4.97 1.21
CA VAL A 23 -0.13 -3.60 1.69
C VAL A 23 -1.48 -2.96 1.99
N GLU A 24 -1.54 -2.24 3.10
CA GLU A 24 -2.65 -1.39 3.51
C GLU A 24 -2.15 0.04 3.73
N ILE A 25 -2.94 1.02 3.32
CA ILE A 25 -2.69 2.44 3.47
C ILE A 25 -3.25 2.90 4.81
N ASN A 26 -2.44 3.56 5.61
CA ASN A 26 -2.94 4.23 6.80
C ASN A 26 -3.58 5.58 6.40
N GLU A 27 -4.89 5.60 6.26
CA GLU A 27 -5.65 6.80 5.88
C GLU A 27 -5.58 7.92 6.93
N VAL A 28 -5.14 7.63 8.17
CA VAL A 28 -4.85 8.67 9.18
C VAL A 28 -3.63 9.49 8.79
N VAL A 29 -2.65 8.88 8.11
CA VAL A 29 -1.40 9.54 7.68
C VAL A 29 -1.53 10.09 6.26
N LEU A 30 -2.08 9.29 5.34
CA LEU A 30 -2.11 9.61 3.90
C LEU A 30 -3.46 10.14 3.41
N GLY A 31 -4.45 10.23 4.30
CA GLY A 31 -5.81 10.63 3.94
C GLY A 31 -6.59 9.52 3.21
N PRO A 32 -7.90 9.74 2.98
CA PRO A 32 -8.78 8.76 2.36
C PRO A 32 -8.38 8.43 0.93
N GLN A 33 -8.44 7.15 0.57
CA GLN A 33 -8.05 6.68 -0.75
C GLN A 33 -9.27 6.31 -1.61
N PRO A 34 -9.39 6.84 -2.84
CA PRO A 34 -10.61 6.66 -3.64
C PRO A 34 -10.86 5.20 -4.06
N LEU A 35 -9.80 4.37 -4.08
CA LEU A 35 -9.86 2.95 -4.44
C LEU A 35 -9.78 2.02 -3.22
N GLY A 36 -9.93 2.57 -2.02
CA GLY A 36 -9.85 1.87 -0.74
C GLY A 36 -8.42 1.70 -0.23
N ALA A 37 -8.29 1.57 1.09
CA ALA A 37 -7.00 1.56 1.78
C ALA A 37 -6.30 0.20 1.79
N GLU A 38 -7.04 -0.91 1.75
CA GLU A 38 -6.53 -2.25 2.05
C GLU A 38 -6.37 -3.16 0.83
N GLY A 39 -5.63 -4.25 0.99
CA GLY A 39 -5.63 -5.39 0.06
C GLY A 39 -4.81 -5.19 -1.22
N TRP A 40 -3.77 -4.36 -1.18
CA TRP A 40 -2.94 -4.02 -2.33
C TRP A 40 -1.68 -4.89 -2.42
N THR A 41 -1.22 -5.20 -3.63
CA THR A 41 0.18 -5.59 -3.81
C THR A 41 1.06 -4.34 -3.85
N ALA A 42 2.37 -4.46 -3.63
CA ALA A 42 3.29 -3.34 -3.79
C ALA A 42 3.29 -2.77 -5.22
N HIS A 43 3.13 -3.61 -6.25
CA HIS A 43 3.03 -3.12 -7.63
C HIS A 43 1.74 -2.31 -7.84
N ASP A 44 0.60 -2.81 -7.38
CA ASP A 44 -0.66 -2.06 -7.46
C ASP A 44 -0.59 -0.76 -6.65
N MET A 45 0.12 -0.76 -5.52
CA MET A 45 0.35 0.43 -4.71
C MET A 45 1.16 1.49 -5.48
N ILE A 46 2.23 1.07 -6.17
CA ILE A 46 3.03 1.97 -7.01
C ILE A 46 2.13 2.56 -8.12
N GLU A 47 1.34 1.74 -8.80
CA GLU A 47 0.43 2.21 -9.84
C GLU A 47 -0.62 3.19 -9.29
N LEU A 48 -1.24 2.86 -8.15
CA LEU A 48 -2.19 3.73 -7.47
C LEU A 48 -1.57 5.10 -7.20
N LEU A 49 -0.44 5.12 -6.48
CA LEU A 49 0.22 6.35 -6.05
C LEU A 49 0.74 7.16 -7.23
N ARG A 50 1.25 6.52 -8.29
CA ARG A 50 1.67 7.20 -9.51
C ARG A 50 0.52 7.98 -10.17
N HIS A 51 -0.71 7.51 -10.03
CA HIS A 51 -1.89 8.16 -10.57
C HIS A 51 -2.55 9.16 -9.64
N THR A 52 -2.52 8.93 -8.32
CA THR A 52 -3.23 9.77 -7.35
C THR A 52 -2.34 10.82 -6.71
N GLN A 53 -1.11 10.44 -6.35
CA GLN A 53 -0.21 11.28 -5.56
C GLN A 53 1.27 10.89 -5.83
N PRO A 54 1.79 11.17 -7.03
CA PRO A 54 3.09 10.67 -7.47
C PRO A 54 4.25 11.16 -6.59
N VAL A 55 4.11 12.32 -5.96
CA VAL A 55 5.12 12.86 -5.02
C VAL A 55 5.43 11.90 -3.87
N LEU A 56 4.47 11.08 -3.43
CA LEU A 56 4.69 10.11 -2.35
C LEU A 56 5.71 9.03 -2.72
N LEU A 57 5.80 8.66 -4.00
CA LEU A 57 6.77 7.66 -4.48
C LEU A 57 8.22 8.14 -4.36
N ASP A 58 8.40 9.46 -4.35
CA ASP A 58 9.69 10.13 -4.28
C ASP A 58 10.09 10.51 -2.85
N THR A 59 9.16 10.38 -1.89
CA THR A 59 9.38 10.69 -0.48
C THR A 59 10.29 9.65 0.18
N GLN A 60 11.16 10.13 1.08
CA GLN A 60 11.99 9.26 1.91
C GLN A 60 11.11 8.35 2.77
N ALA A 61 11.42 7.05 2.74
CA ALA A 61 10.66 6.02 3.42
C ALA A 61 11.57 5.05 4.19
N ASP A 62 11.10 4.63 5.36
CA ASP A 62 11.73 3.59 6.15
C ASP A 62 10.86 2.34 6.13
N LEU A 63 11.32 1.31 5.40
CA LEU A 63 10.70 -0.02 5.39
C LEU A 63 11.32 -0.86 6.50
N ILE A 64 10.48 -1.33 7.42
CA ILE A 64 10.89 -2.22 8.51
C ILE A 64 10.05 -3.48 8.47
N ILE A 65 10.72 -4.64 8.38
CA ILE A 65 10.11 -5.97 8.49
C ILE A 65 10.95 -6.80 9.45
N ASN A 66 10.48 -7.00 10.66
CA ASN A 66 11.11 -7.84 11.67
C ASN A 66 10.06 -8.76 12.33
N THR A 67 10.38 -9.33 13.50
CA THR A 67 9.45 -10.22 14.21
C THR A 67 8.32 -9.48 14.93
N GLN A 68 8.43 -8.17 15.09
CA GLN A 68 7.51 -7.31 15.83
C GLN A 68 6.66 -6.44 14.90
N GLU A 69 7.21 -5.97 13.79
CA GLU A 69 6.54 -5.06 12.86
C GLU A 69 6.84 -5.36 11.40
N SER A 70 5.93 -4.90 10.54
CA SER A 70 6.02 -4.97 9.08
C SER A 70 5.32 -3.73 8.53
N THR A 71 6.08 -2.66 8.36
CA THR A 71 5.55 -1.30 8.16
C THR A 71 6.46 -0.48 7.25
N ILE A 72 5.87 0.55 6.63
CA ILE A 72 6.61 1.60 5.93
C ILE A 72 6.24 2.95 6.56
N TYR A 73 7.24 3.68 7.02
CA TYR A 73 7.11 5.06 7.48
C TYR A 73 7.50 6.02 6.37
N LEU A 74 6.85 7.17 6.30
CA LEU A 74 7.28 8.28 5.46
C LEU A 74 7.74 9.41 6.38
N THR A 75 9.05 9.62 6.47
CA THR A 75 9.68 10.48 7.49
C THR A 75 9.18 11.92 7.45
N GLU A 76 8.77 12.40 6.28
CA GLU A 76 8.24 13.75 6.08
C GLU A 76 6.78 13.91 6.54
N TYR A 77 6.02 12.82 6.62
CA TYR A 77 4.60 12.83 6.98
C TYR A 77 4.36 12.38 8.40
N SER A 78 5.02 11.29 8.81
CA SER A 78 4.98 10.81 10.18
C SER A 78 6.14 9.86 10.46
N ALA A 79 7.00 10.26 11.40
CA ALA A 79 8.08 9.43 11.89
C ALA A 79 7.63 8.41 12.96
N GLN A 80 6.42 8.54 13.50
CA GLN A 80 5.91 7.71 14.60
C GLN A 80 4.75 6.81 14.18
N THR A 81 3.98 7.22 13.17
CA THR A 81 2.85 6.46 12.66
C THR A 81 3.18 5.93 11.27
N PRO A 82 3.10 4.61 11.03
CA PRO A 82 3.40 4.07 9.72
C PRO A 82 2.39 4.57 8.69
N ALA A 83 2.90 4.95 7.52
CA ALA A 83 2.07 5.35 6.39
C ALA A 83 1.44 4.14 5.70
N LEU A 84 2.16 3.02 5.68
CA LEU A 84 1.67 1.75 5.14
C LEU A 84 1.90 0.61 6.12
N HIS A 85 0.92 -0.28 6.23
CA HIS A 85 1.04 -1.56 6.92
C HIS A 85 1.32 -2.66 5.90
N VAL A 86 2.23 -3.58 6.25
CA VAL A 86 2.63 -4.69 5.38
C VAL A 86 2.32 -6.01 6.08
N HIS A 87 1.59 -6.88 5.41
CA HIS A 87 1.22 -8.20 5.90
C HIS A 87 1.98 -9.24 5.08
N CYS A 88 3.03 -9.84 5.65
CA CYS A 88 3.89 -10.80 4.94
C CYS A 88 3.74 -12.24 5.43
N ARG A 89 3.04 -12.48 6.55
CA ARG A 89 2.91 -13.77 7.25
C ARG A 89 1.58 -13.83 8.02
N GLY A 90 0.95 -15.01 8.09
CA GLY A 90 -0.30 -15.22 8.84
C GLY A 90 -1.57 -15.11 7.96
N LYS A 91 -2.72 -14.76 8.56
CA LYS A 91 -3.94 -14.45 7.81
C LYS A 91 -3.75 -13.13 7.06
N LEU A 92 -3.51 -13.23 5.76
CA LEU A 92 -3.44 -12.08 4.88
C LEU A 92 -4.85 -11.52 4.65
N PRO A 93 -5.03 -10.19 4.56
CA PRO A 93 -6.27 -9.61 4.04
C PRO A 93 -6.56 -10.16 2.64
N THR A 94 -7.84 -10.26 2.28
CA THR A 94 -8.20 -10.66 0.93
C THR A 94 -7.65 -9.65 -0.07
N LEU A 95 -6.77 -10.10 -0.97
CA LEU A 95 -6.31 -9.30 -2.11
C LEU A 95 -7.54 -8.83 -2.90
N LYS A 96 -7.74 -7.51 -3.03
CA LYS A 96 -8.94 -6.96 -3.69
C LYS A 96 -8.74 -6.70 -5.18
N GLY A 97 -7.78 -7.39 -5.80
CA GLY A 97 -7.43 -7.22 -7.22
C GLY A 97 -6.68 -5.93 -7.53
N ASN A 98 -6.31 -5.79 -8.81
CA ASN A 98 -5.48 -4.70 -9.31
C ASN A 98 -6.25 -3.37 -9.45
N VAL A 99 -5.51 -2.29 -9.73
CA VAL A 99 -6.05 -0.93 -9.87
C VAL A 99 -7.18 -0.87 -10.91
N GLU A 100 -7.03 -1.53 -12.06
CA GLU A 100 -8.03 -1.56 -13.12
C GLU A 100 -9.34 -2.22 -12.66
N THR A 101 -9.25 -3.37 -12.01
CA THR A 101 -10.41 -4.11 -11.47
C THR A 101 -11.18 -3.23 -10.50
N ARG A 102 -10.49 -2.51 -9.61
CA ARG A 102 -11.14 -1.60 -8.65
C ARG A 102 -11.78 -0.39 -9.32
N ARG A 103 -11.12 0.19 -10.34
CA ARG A 103 -11.71 1.29 -11.13
C ARG A 103 -12.97 0.86 -11.87
N GLN A 104 -13.02 -0.37 -12.37
CA GLN A 104 -14.22 -0.92 -13.02
C GLN A 104 -15.35 -1.20 -12.02
N ALA A 105 -15.03 -1.71 -10.83
CA ALA A 105 -16.00 -1.95 -9.76
C ALA A 105 -16.70 -0.66 -9.32
N LEU A 106 -15.98 0.47 -9.23
CA LEU A 106 -16.59 1.78 -8.94
C LEU A 106 -17.54 2.28 -10.04
N LYS A 107 -17.38 1.81 -11.28
CA LYS A 107 -18.20 2.23 -12.43
C LYS A 107 -19.47 1.39 -12.62
N GLN A 108 -19.62 0.28 -11.91
CA GLN A 108 -20.86 -0.50 -11.93
C GLN A 108 -21.74 -0.10 -10.74
N PRO A 109 -22.73 0.80 -10.91
CA PRO A 109 -23.77 0.91 -9.91
C PRO A 109 -24.51 -0.42 -9.87
N HIS A 110 -24.58 -1.04 -8.69
CA HIS A 110 -25.41 -2.21 -8.45
C HIS A 110 -26.81 -1.96 -9.02
N THR A 111 -27.13 -2.62 -10.12
CA THR A 111 -28.52 -2.80 -10.53
C THR A 111 -29.08 -3.82 -9.55
N VAL A 112 -29.68 -3.32 -8.46
CA VAL A 112 -30.48 -4.14 -7.55
C VAL A 112 -31.66 -4.64 -8.38
N LEU A 113 -31.59 -5.89 -8.81
CA LEU A 113 -32.72 -6.61 -9.38
C LEU A 113 -33.77 -6.77 -8.27
N ARG A 114 -34.96 -6.25 -8.58
CA ARG A 114 -36.21 -6.33 -7.80
C ARG A 114 -36.68 -7.78 -7.62
#